data_AF-A0A1B0DBP3-F1
#
_entry.id   AF-A0A1B0DBP3-F1
#
_cell.length_a   1.000
_cell.length_b   1.000
_cell.length_c   1.000
_cell.angle_alpha   90.00
_cell.angle_beta   90.00
_cell.angle_gamma   90.00
#
_symmetry.space_group_name_H-M   'P 1'
#
loop_
_entity.id
_entity.type
_entity.pdbx_description
1 polymer ?
#
loop_
_entity_poly.entity_id
_entity_poly.type
_entity_poly.pdbx_seq_one_letter_code
_entity_poly.pdbx_strand_id
1 'polypeptide(L)'
;MLVNLVDPFGVIRNFVVKPANDFAFSLFVHYKNRTTEGVHNVRELLLKALIVLFAAAVIIWTAVFMYITFYYTYMPAIAHMRPVHMQFKTCDYVKGPCTYPSAHVSLTKKQQLLMVGQPYKVLVNIDMPETPQNQDVGMFMVCAEMRDQSTSLR
;
A
#
# COMPACT_ATOMS: atom_id res chain seq x y z
N MET A 1 20.60 19.21 73.96
CA MET A 1 21.10 19.93 75.16
C MET A 1 21.57 21.36 74.87
N LEU A 2 22.02 21.71 73.65
CA LEU A 2 22.42 23.09 73.29
C LEU A 2 21.27 24.08 73.02
N VAL A 3 20.08 23.61 72.68
CA VAL A 3 18.96 24.48 72.22
C VAL A 3 18.34 25.31 73.36
N ASN A 4 18.43 24.83 74.60
CA ASN A 4 17.89 25.54 75.77
C ASN A 4 18.83 26.64 76.32
N LEU A 5 20.07 26.72 75.82
CA LEU A 5 21.01 27.78 76.22
C LEU A 5 20.76 29.08 75.45
N VAL A 6 20.22 28.97 74.24
CA VAL A 6 20.00 30.09 73.32
C VAL A 6 18.64 30.77 73.55
N ASP A 7 17.68 30.09 74.19
CA ASP A 7 16.34 30.61 74.46
C ASP A 7 15.77 30.13 75.81
N PRO A 8 16.07 30.83 76.92
CA PRO A 8 15.57 30.45 78.24
C PRO A 8 14.05 30.65 78.39
N PHE A 9 13.42 31.51 77.58
CA PHE A 9 11.98 31.82 77.65
C PHE A 9 11.13 31.14 76.55
N GLY A 10 11.74 30.34 75.67
CA GLY A 10 11.01 29.65 74.58
C GLY A 10 10.31 30.59 73.57
N VAL A 11 10.64 31.89 73.62
CA VAL A 11 9.99 32.96 72.84
C VAL A 11 10.33 32.81 71.36
N ILE A 12 11.60 32.62 70.99
CA ILE A 12 12.00 32.50 69.57
C ILE A 12 11.38 31.26 68.92
N ARG A 13 11.32 30.12 69.63
CA ARG A 13 10.73 28.88 69.10
C ARG A 13 9.25 29.03 68.76
N ASN A 14 8.49 29.67 69.64
CA ASN A 14 7.05 29.82 69.46
C ASN A 14 6.68 31.02 68.56
N PHE A 15 7.47 32.10 68.59
CA PHE A 15 7.15 33.34 67.87
C PHE A 15 7.78 33.41 66.47
N VAL A 16 8.90 32.71 66.23
CA VAL A 16 9.65 32.80 64.95
C VAL A 16 9.68 31.45 64.23
N VAL A 17 10.09 30.37 64.91
CA VAL A 17 10.35 29.08 64.24
C VAL A 17 9.07 28.38 63.79
N LYS A 18 8.05 28.28 64.65
CA LYS A 18 6.76 27.67 64.30
C LYS A 18 6.06 28.37 63.12
N PRO A 19 5.81 29.69 63.16
CA PRO A 19 5.13 30.35 62.05
C PRO A 19 5.93 30.29 60.76
N ALA A 20 7.27 30.33 60.82
CA ALA A 20 8.12 30.18 59.63
C ALA A 20 8.01 28.78 59.01
N ASN A 21 7.95 27.72 59.84
CA ASN A 21 7.83 26.35 59.34
C ASN A 21 6.44 26.08 58.76
N ASP A 22 5.38 26.59 59.39
CA ASP A 22 4.00 26.48 58.90
C ASP A 22 3.81 27.29 57.60
N PHE A 23 4.46 28.45 57.50
CA PHE A 23 4.51 29.25 56.27
C PHE A 23 5.26 28.51 55.15
N ALA A 24 6.43 27.91 55.44
CA ALA A 24 7.17 27.12 54.46
C ALA A 24 6.38 25.89 53.98
N PHE A 25 5.69 25.20 54.89
CA PHE A 25 4.86 24.05 54.57
C PHE A 25 3.65 24.44 53.71
N SER A 26 2.96 25.53 54.04
CA SER A 26 1.83 26.02 53.24
C SER A 26 2.24 26.45 51.83
N LEU A 27 3.41 27.07 51.66
CA LEU A 27 3.99 27.41 50.36
C LEU A 27 4.31 26.16 49.53
N PHE A 28 4.89 25.13 50.16
CA PHE A 28 5.17 23.86 49.49
C PHE A 28 3.88 23.16 49.04
N VAL A 29 2.84 23.14 49.87
CA VAL A 29 1.53 22.57 49.53
C VAL A 29 0.86 23.35 48.40
N HIS A 30 0.91 24.69 48.42
CA HIS A 30 0.35 25.51 47.35
C HIS A 30 1.06 25.29 45.99
N TYR A 31 2.39 25.15 45.99
CA TYR A 31 3.14 24.86 44.77
C TYR A 31 2.86 23.45 44.23
N LYS A 32 2.73 22.47 45.13
CA LYS A 32 2.39 21.08 44.77
C LYS A 32 0.98 20.97 44.20
N ASN A 33 -0.01 21.63 44.80
CA ASN A 33 -1.39 21.59 44.30
C ASN A 33 -1.54 22.27 42.93
N ARG A 34 -0.87 23.41 42.72
CA ARG A 34 -0.82 24.09 41.40
C ARG A 34 -0.23 23.21 40.30
N THR A 35 0.80 22.44 40.62
CA THR A 35 1.43 21.53 39.64
C THR A 35 0.58 20.29 39.38
N THR A 36 -0.06 19.70 40.40
CA THR A 36 -0.92 18.53 40.19
C THR A 36 -2.20 18.86 39.41
N GLU A 37 -2.85 19.99 39.69
CA GLU A 37 -4.07 20.40 38.98
C GLU A 37 -3.81 20.69 37.49
N GLY A 38 -2.69 21.36 37.19
CA GLY A 38 -2.28 21.62 35.80
C GLY A 38 -1.97 20.35 35.02
N VAL A 39 -1.30 19.38 35.66
CA VAL A 39 -0.90 18.11 35.03
C VAL A 39 -2.11 17.24 34.68
N HIS A 40 -3.15 17.23 35.52
CA HIS A 40 -4.38 16.46 35.24
C HIS A 40 -5.10 16.98 33.99
N ASN A 41 -5.27 18.30 33.86
CA ASN A 41 -5.93 18.91 32.71
C ASN A 41 -5.14 18.70 31.41
N VAL A 42 -3.81 18.83 31.46
CA VAL A 42 -2.93 18.60 30.29
C VAL A 42 -2.99 17.14 29.85
N ARG A 43 -2.99 16.19 30.81
CA ARG A 43 -3.10 14.77 30.51
C ARG A 43 -4.45 14.42 29.88
N GLU A 44 -5.55 14.98 30.37
CA GLU A 44 -6.87 14.76 29.77
C GLU A 44 -6.96 15.32 28.35
N LEU A 45 -6.43 16.53 28.12
CA LEU A 45 -6.40 17.14 26.79
C LEU A 45 -5.55 16.31 25.80
N LEU A 46 -4.38 15.84 26.24
CA LEU A 46 -3.52 14.96 25.44
C LEU A 46 -4.21 13.64 25.11
N LEU A 47 -4.86 13.00 26.08
CA LEU A 47 -5.59 11.75 25.85
C LEU A 47 -6.73 11.95 24.85
N LYS A 48 -7.53 13.02 24.99
CA LYS A 48 -8.59 13.35 24.02
C LYS A 48 -8.03 13.63 22.62
N ALA A 49 -6.96 14.42 22.52
CA ALA A 49 -6.32 14.70 21.24
C ALA A 49 -5.76 13.45 20.57
N LEU A 50 -5.13 12.56 21.34
CA LEU A 50 -4.59 11.29 20.86
C LEU A 50 -5.71 10.38 20.37
N ILE A 51 -6.83 10.27 21.10
CA ILE A 51 -8.00 9.51 20.68
C ILE A 51 -8.55 10.04 19.35
N VAL A 52 -8.67 11.37 19.20
CA VAL A 52 -9.16 11.98 17.95
C VAL A 52 -8.20 11.72 16.79
N LEU A 53 -6.90 11.90 16.99
CA LEU A 53 -5.87 11.60 15.98
C LEU A 53 -5.86 10.12 15.60
N PHE A 54 -5.99 9.23 16.58
CA PHE A 54 -6.06 7.79 16.35
C PHE A 54 -7.32 7.41 15.56
N ALA A 55 -8.48 7.97 15.91
CA ALA A 55 -9.71 7.76 15.16
C ALA A 55 -9.57 8.25 13.71
N ALA A 56 -9.00 9.43 13.49
CA ALA A 56 -8.74 9.95 12.16
C ALA A 56 -7.77 9.04 11.37
N ALA A 57 -6.71 8.56 12.01
CA ALA A 57 -5.77 7.63 11.40
C ALA A 57 -6.45 6.31 10.99
N VAL A 58 -7.32 5.76 11.85
CA VAL A 58 -8.08 4.54 11.54
C VAL A 58 -9.03 4.74 10.35
N ILE A 59 -9.70 5.89 10.28
CA ILE A 59 -10.59 6.24 9.16
C ILE A 59 -9.80 6.36 7.85
N ILE A 60 -8.67 7.06 7.86
CA ILE A 60 -7.80 7.20 6.69
C ILE A 60 -7.27 5.84 6.26
N TRP A 61 -6.83 5.01 7.22
CA TRP A 61 -6.31 3.68 6.95
C TRP A 61 -7.37 2.77 6.33
N THR A 62 -8.60 2.77 6.86
CA THR A 62 -9.71 2.00 6.25
C THR A 62 -10.08 2.53 4.88
N ALA A 63 -10.08 3.84 4.64
CA ALA A 63 -10.34 4.41 3.32
C ALA A 63 -9.30 3.95 2.28
N VAL A 64 -8.01 4.00 2.62
CA VAL A 64 -6.91 3.53 1.75
C VAL A 64 -7.02 2.03 1.50
N PHE A 65 -7.24 1.24 2.55
CA PHE A 65 -7.40 -0.21 2.43
C PHE A 65 -8.59 -0.59 1.53
N MET A 66 -9.72 0.08 1.71
CA MET A 66 -10.91 -0.11 0.88
C MET A 66 -10.59 0.24 -0.57
N TYR A 67 -9.99 1.40 -0.85
CA TYR A 67 -9.62 1.82 -2.20
C TYR A 67 -8.72 0.78 -2.90
N ILE A 68 -7.65 0.34 -2.23
CA ILE A 68 -6.74 -0.68 -2.76
C ILE A 68 -7.50 -1.97 -3.08
N THR A 69 -8.34 -2.43 -2.15
CA THR A 69 -9.13 -3.65 -2.34
C THR A 69 -10.04 -3.53 -3.56
N PHE A 70 -10.78 -2.43 -3.69
CA PHE A 70 -11.65 -2.18 -4.84
C PHE A 70 -10.87 -2.11 -6.15
N TYR A 71 -9.73 -1.43 -6.14
CA TYR A 71 -8.87 -1.34 -7.32
C TYR A 71 -8.46 -2.73 -7.80
N TYR A 72 -7.92 -3.58 -6.91
CA TYR A 72 -7.44 -4.90 -7.33
C TYR A 72 -8.54 -5.95 -7.54
N THR A 73 -9.70 -5.82 -6.92
CA THR A 73 -10.82 -6.75 -7.15
C THR A 73 -11.62 -6.44 -8.41
N TYR A 74 -11.74 -5.16 -8.79
CA TYR A 74 -12.63 -4.75 -9.87
C TYR A 74 -11.93 -4.18 -11.11
N MET A 75 -10.73 -3.59 -11.05
CA MET A 75 -10.03 -3.18 -12.28
C MET A 75 -9.42 -4.42 -12.95
N PRO A 76 -9.95 -4.89 -14.09
CA PRO A 76 -9.30 -5.94 -14.85
C PRO A 76 -8.00 -5.41 -15.46
N ALA A 77 -7.08 -6.31 -15.77
CA ALA A 77 -5.89 -5.95 -16.52
C ALA A 77 -6.28 -5.36 -17.90
N ILE A 78 -5.75 -4.18 -18.24
CA ILE A 78 -6.10 -3.41 -19.46
C ILE A 78 -5.61 -4.12 -20.73
N ALA A 79 -4.59 -4.98 -20.62
CA ALA A 79 -4.03 -5.72 -21.73
C ALA A 79 -3.72 -7.15 -21.32
N HIS A 80 -4.08 -8.11 -22.18
CA HIS A 80 -3.79 -9.52 -21.99
C HIS A 80 -2.82 -9.98 -23.08
N MET A 81 -1.63 -10.42 -22.64
CA MET A 81 -0.62 -11.00 -23.54
C MET A 81 -0.72 -12.53 -23.50
N ARG A 82 -0.63 -13.15 -24.69
CA ARG A 82 -0.55 -14.61 -24.84
C ARG A 82 0.59 -14.97 -25.78
N PRO A 83 1.45 -15.93 -25.42
CA PRO A 83 2.52 -16.36 -26.29
C PRO A 83 1.94 -17.07 -27.52
N VAL A 84 2.53 -16.79 -28.69
CA VAL A 84 2.17 -17.41 -29.97
C VAL A 84 3.27 -18.39 -30.34
N HIS A 85 2.95 -19.69 -30.38
CA HIS A 85 3.89 -20.73 -30.80
C HIS A 85 3.62 -21.12 -32.25
N MET A 86 4.41 -20.58 -33.17
CA MET A 86 4.32 -20.88 -34.60
C MET A 86 4.72 -22.33 -34.87
N GLN A 87 3.84 -23.06 -35.54
CA GLN A 87 4.06 -24.43 -35.98
C GLN A 87 4.19 -24.46 -37.50
N PHE A 88 5.05 -25.35 -38.00
CA PHE A 88 5.21 -25.59 -39.43
C PHE A 88 5.38 -27.09 -39.67
N LYS A 89 4.91 -27.57 -40.81
CA LYS A 89 5.17 -28.95 -41.25
C LYS A 89 6.48 -29.00 -42.03
N THR A 90 7.34 -29.95 -41.68
CA THR A 90 8.57 -30.26 -42.43
C THR A 90 8.26 -31.11 -43.66
N CYS A 91 8.99 -30.90 -44.75
CA CYS A 91 8.93 -31.80 -45.91
C CYS A 91 9.82 -33.03 -45.68
N ASP A 92 9.40 -34.21 -46.12
CA ASP A 92 10.25 -35.42 -46.09
C ASP A 92 11.38 -35.39 -47.15
N TYR A 93 11.19 -34.60 -48.22
CA TYR A 93 12.07 -34.60 -49.41
C TYR A 93 12.96 -33.35 -49.53
N VAL A 94 12.68 -32.27 -48.79
CA VAL A 94 13.49 -31.03 -48.79
C VAL A 94 13.77 -30.59 -47.37
N LYS A 95 15.01 -30.18 -47.10
CA LYS A 95 15.37 -29.52 -45.84
C LYS A 95 14.73 -28.13 -45.80
N GLY A 96 13.57 -28.02 -45.16
CA GLY A 96 12.87 -26.75 -44.98
C GLY A 96 11.40 -26.91 -44.56
N PRO A 97 10.73 -25.80 -44.23
CA PRO A 97 9.29 -25.79 -43.98
C PRO A 97 8.51 -25.98 -45.28
N CYS A 98 7.59 -26.94 -45.29
CA CYS A 98 6.67 -27.23 -46.41
C CYS A 98 5.45 -26.30 -46.42
N THR A 99 5.19 -25.66 -45.29
CA THR A 99 4.00 -24.84 -45.04
C THR A 99 4.43 -23.56 -44.36
N TYR A 100 3.65 -22.51 -44.54
CA TYR A 100 3.86 -21.27 -43.81
C TYR A 100 3.69 -21.50 -42.29
N PRO A 101 4.50 -20.85 -41.45
CA PRO A 101 4.35 -20.93 -40.01
C PRO A 101 2.97 -20.40 -39.61
N SER A 102 2.22 -21.23 -38.89
CA SER A 102 0.86 -20.89 -38.43
C SER A 102 0.71 -21.26 -36.96
N ALA A 103 -0.07 -20.48 -36.23
CA ALA A 103 -0.35 -20.71 -34.83
C ALA A 103 -1.82 -20.51 -34.53
N HIS A 104 -2.36 -21.33 -33.65
CA HIS A 104 -3.70 -21.17 -33.10
C HIS A 104 -3.57 -20.76 -31.63
N VAL A 105 -4.14 -19.60 -31.29
CA VAL A 105 -4.11 -19.08 -29.92
C VAL A 105 -5.53 -18.95 -29.41
N SER A 106 -5.81 -19.65 -28.32
CA SER A 106 -7.09 -19.52 -27.62
C SER A 106 -7.07 -18.25 -26.77
N LEU A 107 -7.81 -17.23 -27.21
CA LEU A 107 -7.88 -15.93 -26.54
C LEU A 107 -8.76 -15.95 -25.29
N THR A 108 -9.74 -16.87 -25.20
CA THR A 108 -10.67 -16.97 -24.06
C THR A 108 -10.82 -18.42 -23.59
N LYS A 109 -10.63 -18.65 -22.29
CA LYS A 109 -11.03 -19.89 -21.62
C LYS A 109 -12.09 -19.51 -20.60
N LYS A 110 -13.32 -19.99 -20.80
CA LYS A 110 -14.47 -19.74 -19.90
C LYS A 110 -14.81 -18.24 -19.69
N GLN A 111 -14.91 -17.49 -20.80
CA GLN A 111 -15.54 -16.15 -20.86
C GLN A 111 -14.82 -14.97 -20.17
N GLN A 112 -13.61 -15.15 -19.63
CA GLN A 112 -12.99 -14.10 -18.81
C GLN A 112 -12.15 -13.04 -19.55
N LEU A 113 -11.79 -13.24 -20.83
CA LEU A 113 -10.79 -12.38 -21.49
C LEU A 113 -11.37 -11.37 -22.49
N LEU A 114 -12.49 -11.71 -23.14
CA LEU A 114 -13.10 -10.91 -24.20
C LEU A 114 -14.61 -10.93 -23.95
N MET A 115 -15.17 -9.77 -23.61
CA MET A 115 -16.61 -9.58 -23.43
C MET A 115 -17.27 -9.21 -24.76
N VAL A 116 -18.43 -9.77 -25.04
CA VAL A 116 -19.20 -9.44 -26.25
C VAL A 116 -19.70 -8.00 -26.16
N GLY A 117 -19.54 -7.23 -27.24
CA GLY A 117 -20.01 -5.85 -27.34
C GLY A 117 -18.97 -4.77 -26.97
N GLN A 118 -17.76 -5.16 -26.57
CA GLN A 118 -16.66 -4.22 -26.34
C GLN A 118 -15.69 -4.23 -27.53
N PRO A 119 -15.24 -3.04 -28.00
CA PRO A 119 -14.21 -2.96 -29.04
C PRO A 119 -12.83 -3.31 -28.45
N TYR A 120 -12.08 -4.18 -29.13
CA TYR A 120 -10.73 -4.57 -28.74
C TYR A 120 -9.71 -4.27 -29.85
N LYS A 121 -8.48 -3.94 -29.44
CA LYS A 121 -7.33 -3.80 -30.34
C LYS A 121 -6.44 -5.03 -30.21
N VAL A 122 -6.19 -5.72 -31.32
CA VAL A 122 -5.26 -6.86 -31.38
C VAL A 122 -3.91 -6.35 -31.88
N LEU A 123 -2.84 -6.67 -31.16
CA LEU A 123 -1.47 -6.39 -31.55
C LEU A 123 -0.70 -7.71 -31.62
N VAL A 124 -0.05 -7.96 -32.75
CA VAL A 124 0.86 -9.09 -32.92
C VAL A 124 2.27 -8.54 -32.90
N ASN A 125 3.08 -8.95 -31.93
CA ASN A 125 4.50 -8.64 -31.89
C ASN A 125 5.29 -9.84 -32.40
N ILE A 126 6.17 -9.63 -33.38
CA ILE A 126 7.01 -10.68 -33.97
C ILE A 126 8.46 -10.24 -33.80
N ASP A 127 9.18 -10.96 -32.96
CA ASP A 127 10.61 -10.72 -32.75
C ASP A 127 11.41 -11.56 -33.75
N MET A 128 12.26 -10.92 -34.55
CA MET A 128 13.10 -11.58 -35.55
C MET A 128 14.56 -11.17 -35.40
N PRO A 129 15.52 -12.09 -35.62
CA PRO A 129 16.94 -11.77 -35.57
C PRO A 129 17.40 -11.00 -36.81
N GLU A 130 18.47 -10.21 -36.65
CA GLU A 130 19.14 -9.50 -37.73
C GLU A 130 20.11 -10.44 -38.48
N THR A 131 19.55 -11.32 -39.31
CA THR A 131 20.33 -12.18 -40.20
C THR A 131 20.26 -11.67 -41.64
N PRO A 132 21.31 -11.88 -42.47
CA PRO A 132 21.27 -11.46 -43.88
C PRO A 132 20.07 -12.09 -44.59
N GLN A 133 19.72 -13.35 -44.26
CA GLN A 133 18.54 -14.01 -44.83
C GLN A 133 17.23 -13.32 -44.48
N ASN A 134 17.08 -12.79 -43.27
CA ASN A 134 15.86 -12.08 -42.86
C ASN A 134 15.81 -10.66 -43.45
N GLN A 135 16.97 -10.02 -43.64
CA GLN A 135 17.07 -8.72 -44.31
C GLN A 135 16.71 -8.83 -45.80
N ASP A 136 17.15 -9.90 -46.47
CA ASP A 136 16.90 -10.15 -47.90
C ASP A 136 15.43 -10.46 -48.21
N VAL A 137 14.65 -10.93 -47.23
CA VAL A 137 13.20 -11.21 -47.40
C VAL A 137 12.40 -9.93 -47.65
N GLY A 138 12.82 -8.79 -47.08
CA GLY A 138 12.12 -7.51 -47.24
C GLY A 138 10.71 -7.51 -46.64
N MET A 139 9.73 -6.99 -47.39
CA MET A 139 8.33 -6.91 -46.92
C MET A 139 7.60 -8.24 -47.06
N PHE A 140 6.98 -8.72 -45.98
CA PHE A 140 6.12 -9.90 -45.99
C PHE A 140 4.75 -9.61 -45.38
N MET A 141 3.77 -10.43 -45.75
CA MET A 141 2.38 -10.31 -45.29
C MET A 141 2.10 -11.23 -44.09
N VAL A 142 1.31 -10.74 -43.14
CA VAL A 142 0.83 -11.51 -41.99
C VAL A 142 -0.69 -11.57 -42.02
N CYS A 143 -1.25 -12.78 -41.98
CA CYS A 143 -2.68 -13.00 -41.96
C CYS A 143 -3.14 -13.39 -40.55
N ALA A 144 -4.22 -12.78 -40.08
CA ALA A 144 -4.87 -13.13 -38.82
C ALA A 144 -6.35 -13.44 -39.09
N GLU A 145 -6.83 -14.55 -38.52
CA GLU A 145 -8.22 -14.99 -38.64
C GLU A 145 -8.79 -15.20 -37.24
N MET A 146 -9.98 -14.66 -36.98
CA MET A 146 -10.70 -14.86 -35.72
C MET A 146 -11.78 -15.91 -35.94
N ARG A 147 -11.75 -16.99 -35.16
CA ARG A 147 -12.74 -18.07 -35.21
C ARG A 147 -13.50 -18.17 -33.89
N ASP A 148 -14.80 -18.44 -33.99
CA ASP A 148 -15.66 -18.73 -32.84
C ASP A 148 -15.40 -20.15 -32.30
N GLN A 149 -15.86 -20.43 -31.08
CA GLN A 149 -15.71 -21.72 -30.40
C GLN A 149 -16.29 -22.89 -31.20
N SER A 150 -17.34 -22.67 -32.00
CA SER A 150 -17.91 -23.72 -32.86
C SER A 150 -16.95 -24.22 -33.95
N THR A 151 -15.97 -23.40 -34.33
CA THR A 151 -15.04 -23.66 -35.45
C THR A 151 -13.60 -23.77 -34.96
N SER A 152 -13.38 -23.81 -33.64
CA SER A 152 -12.06 -23.97 -33.03
C SER A 152 -11.52 -25.37 -33.30
N LEU A 153 -10.39 -25.48 -34.00
CA LEU A 153 -9.59 -26.70 -34.04
C LEU A 153 -9.04 -26.94 -32.63
N ARG A 154 -9.30 -28.12 -32.09
CA ARG A 154 -8.93 -28.52 -30.72
C ARG A 154 -7.51 -29.07 -30.68
#